data_AF-A0A2N1H1X1-F1
#
_entry.id   AF-A0A2N1H1X1-F1
#
_cell.length_a   1.000
_cell.length_b   1.000
_cell.length_c   1.000
_cell.angle_alpha   90.00
_cell.angle_beta   90.00
_cell.angle_gamma   90.00
#
_symmetry.space_group_name_H-M   'P 1'
#
loop_
_entity.id
_entity.type
_entity.pdbx_description
1 polymer ?
#
loop_
_entity_poly.entity_id
_entity_poly.type
_entity_poly.pdbx_seq_one_letter_code
_entity_poly.pdbx_strand_id
1 'polypeptide(L)'
;MFYVQRDAQGQLIRVEAAAYAEATETLPADHHEIQAWYANEAVENSLKQLKQSDFEMIRVLDDLIQVLTQKGVIRVTDLPAAAQAKLMDRTQAREALGGLSQLIDEDEGGLI
;
A
#
# COMPACT_ATOMS: atom_id res chain seq x y z
N MET A 1 17.56 21.71 17.70
CA MET A 1 16.19 22.24 17.89
C MET A 1 15.36 21.77 16.72
N PHE A 2 14.13 21.35 16.96
CA PHE A 2 13.11 21.03 15.96
C PHE A 2 12.02 22.08 16.02
N TYR A 3 11.44 22.37 14.86
CA TYR A 3 10.25 23.19 14.71
C TYR A 3 9.05 22.27 14.74
N VAL A 4 8.06 22.59 15.56
CA VAL A 4 6.89 21.72 15.72
C VAL A 4 5.59 22.48 15.60
N GLN A 5 4.57 21.77 15.15
CA GLN A 5 3.19 22.25 15.05
C GLN A 5 2.32 21.37 15.90
N ARG A 6 1.44 22.01 16.68
CA ARG A 6 0.43 21.33 17.49
C ARG A 6 -0.96 21.50 16.92
N ASP A 7 -1.82 20.53 17.17
CA ASP A 7 -3.26 20.66 16.94
C ASP A 7 -3.94 21.49 18.06
N ALA A 8 -5.27 21.65 17.96
CA ALA A 8 -6.06 22.38 18.94
C ALA A 8 -6.11 21.70 20.33
N GLN A 9 -5.72 20.43 20.43
CA GLN A 9 -5.64 19.65 21.65
C GLN A 9 -4.22 19.65 22.25
N GLY A 10 -3.26 20.30 21.58
CA GLY A 10 -1.87 20.39 22.01
C GLY A 10 -1.03 19.17 21.64
N GLN A 11 -1.50 18.27 20.77
CA GLN A 11 -0.69 17.15 20.29
C GLN A 11 0.20 17.57 19.12
N LEU A 12 1.42 17.03 19.07
CA LEU A 12 2.29 17.20 17.91
C LEU A 12 1.60 16.61 16.67
N ILE A 13 1.56 17.37 15.58
CA ILE A 13 1.07 16.91 14.27
C ILE A 13 2.13 17.03 13.17
N ARG A 14 3.21 17.78 13.43
CA ARG A 14 4.35 17.92 12.54
C ARG A 14 5.60 18.31 13.31
N VAL A 15 6.72 17.70 12.96
CA VAL A 15 8.05 17.93 13.53
C VAL A 15 9.06 18.02 12.38
N GLU A 16 9.77 19.14 12.26
CA GLU A 16 10.73 19.38 11.17
C GLU A 16 12.05 19.94 11.71
N ALA A 17 13.16 19.57 11.05
CA ALA A 17 14.47 20.13 11.39
C ALA A 17 14.65 21.58 10.89
N ALA A 18 13.86 21.99 9.89
CA ALA A 18 13.88 23.33 9.32
C ALA A 18 12.63 24.12 9.72
N ALA A 19 12.74 25.44 9.79
CA ALA A 19 11.62 26.32 10.07
C ALA A 19 10.59 26.26 8.93
N TYR A 20 9.31 26.23 9.28
CA TYR A 20 8.18 26.30 8.34
C TYR A 20 7.10 27.23 8.88
N ALA A 21 6.22 27.71 8.00
CA ALA A 21 5.29 28.80 8.29
C ALA A 21 4.29 28.47 9.41
N GLU A 22 3.90 27.21 9.52
CA GLU A 22 2.91 26.70 10.46
C GLU A 22 3.52 26.22 11.79
N ALA A 23 4.84 26.39 12.00
CA ALA A 23 5.49 26.01 13.24
C ALA A 23 4.97 26.85 14.41
N THR A 24 4.43 26.19 15.43
CA THR A 24 3.87 26.84 16.62
C THR A 24 4.92 27.07 17.71
N GLU A 25 5.94 26.21 17.78
CA GLU A 25 7.04 26.35 18.74
C GLU A 25 8.31 25.62 18.27
N THR A 26 9.38 25.73 19.06
CA THR A 26 10.61 24.96 18.87
C THR A 26 10.95 24.14 20.10
N LEU A 27 11.23 22.85 19.91
CA LEU A 27 11.63 21.94 20.99
C LEU A 27 13.07 21.45 20.78
N PRO A 28 13.82 21.17 21.87
CA PRO A 28 15.14 20.57 21.75
C PRO A 28 15.04 19.10 21.33
N ALA A 29 16.12 18.57 20.75
CA ALA A 29 16.12 17.22 20.15
C ALA A 29 16.00 16.08 21.19
N ASP A 30 16.40 16.36 22.43
CA ASP A 30 16.28 15.47 23.59
C ASP A 30 14.94 15.60 24.32
N HIS A 31 14.02 16.44 23.83
CA HIS A 31 12.69 16.56 24.39
C HIS A 31 11.92 15.24 24.24
N HIS A 32 11.27 14.79 25.31
CA HIS A 32 10.58 13.49 25.34
C HIS A 32 9.50 13.35 24.24
N GLU A 33 8.77 14.44 23.94
CA GLU A 33 7.75 14.42 22.88
C GLU A 33 8.33 14.22 21.48
N ILE A 34 9.54 14.73 21.21
CA ILE A 34 10.23 14.53 19.92
C ILE A 34 10.68 13.08 19.80
N GLN A 35 11.20 12.49 20.90
CA GLN A 35 11.56 11.07 20.92
C GLN A 35 10.34 10.17 20.72
N ALA A 36 9.22 10.49 21.39
CA ALA A 36 7.96 9.76 21.25
C ALA A 36 7.38 9.89 19.82
N TRP A 37 7.46 11.07 19.21
CA TRP A 37 7.04 11.31 17.83
C TRP A 37 7.76 10.38 16.86
N TYR A 38 9.09 10.38 16.86
CA TYR A 38 9.87 9.54 15.94
C TYR A 38 9.74 8.05 16.24
N ALA A 39 9.55 7.66 17.50
CA ALA A 39 9.27 6.27 17.85
C ALA A 39 7.92 5.79 17.27
N ASN A 40 6.87 6.60 17.40
CA ASN A 40 5.56 6.30 16.81
C ASN A 40 5.62 6.31 15.27
N GLU A 41 6.30 7.30 14.68
CA GLU A 41 6.47 7.38 13.22
C GLU A 41 7.20 6.15 12.67
N ALA A 42 8.24 5.67 13.36
CA ALA A 42 8.93 4.43 12.99
C ALA A 42 8.01 3.21 13.03
N VAL A 43 7.14 3.10 14.04
CA VAL A 43 6.12 2.04 14.12
C VAL A 43 5.11 2.16 13.00
N GLU A 44 4.56 3.35 12.75
CA GLU A 44 3.61 3.58 11.65
C GLU A 44 4.23 3.28 10.28
N ASN A 45 5.46 3.71 10.06
CA ASN A 45 6.20 3.43 8.83
C ASN A 45 6.45 1.92 8.66
N SER A 46 6.82 1.23 9.75
CA SER A 46 6.97 -0.23 9.75
C SER A 46 5.65 -0.93 9.41
N LEU A 47 4.52 -0.47 9.97
CA LEU A 47 3.19 -1.01 9.66
C LEU A 47 2.78 -0.74 8.20
N LYS A 48 3.09 0.44 7.66
CA LYS A 48 2.87 0.76 6.23
C LYS A 48 3.71 -0.13 5.33
N GLN A 49 4.98 -0.33 5.66
CA GLN A 49 5.88 -1.23 4.92
C GLN A 49 5.39 -2.69 4.98
N LEU A 50 4.93 -3.16 6.13
CA LEU A 50 4.35 -4.50 6.25
C LEU A 50 3.11 -4.66 5.37
N LYS A 51 2.17 -3.70 5.42
CA LYS A 51 0.99 -3.72 4.56
C LYS A 51 1.35 -3.72 3.08
N GLN A 52 2.35 -2.93 2.68
CA GLN A 52 2.86 -2.91 1.32
C GLN A 52 3.46 -4.26 0.92
N SER A 53 4.27 -4.87 1.80
CA SER A 53 4.82 -6.20 1.59
C SER A 53 3.73 -7.28 1.46
N ASP A 54 2.63 -7.18 2.23
CA ASP A 54 1.49 -8.08 2.11
C ASP A 54 0.79 -7.94 0.74
N PHE A 55 0.67 -6.71 0.22
CA PHE A 55 0.16 -6.47 -1.14
C PHE A 55 1.08 -7.00 -2.23
N GLU A 56 2.40 -6.94 -2.06
CA GLU A 56 3.33 -7.55 -3.01
C GLU A 56 3.24 -9.08 -2.96
N MET A 57 3.15 -9.64 -1.76
CA MET A 57 3.00 -11.08 -1.55
C MET A 57 1.71 -11.64 -2.18
N ILE A 58 0.58 -10.92 -2.10
CA ILE A 58 -0.68 -11.41 -2.68
C ILE A 58 -0.61 -11.57 -4.20
N ARG A 59 0.22 -10.75 -4.88
CA ARG A 59 0.47 -10.84 -6.32
C ARG A 59 1.34 -12.04 -6.65
N VAL A 60 2.41 -12.26 -5.88
CA VAL A 60 3.26 -13.46 -6.01
C VAL A 60 2.46 -14.75 -5.82
N LEU A 61 1.59 -14.79 -4.80
CA LEU A 61 0.71 -15.94 -4.55
C LEU A 61 -0.25 -16.19 -5.72
N ASP A 62 -0.75 -15.13 -6.35
CA ASP A 62 -1.61 -15.25 -7.53
C ASP A 62 -0.92 -15.91 -8.71
N ASP A 63 0.30 -15.47 -9.00
CA ASP A 63 1.07 -15.98 -10.11
C ASP A 63 1.50 -17.43 -9.84
N LEU A 64 1.85 -17.74 -8.59
CA LEU A 64 2.12 -19.11 -8.16
C LEU A 64 0.89 -20.02 -8.33
N ILE A 65 -0.30 -19.59 -7.89
CA ILE A 65 -1.54 -20.35 -8.04
C ILE A 65 -1.84 -20.61 -9.52
N GLN A 66 -1.68 -19.60 -10.38
CA GLN A 66 -1.85 -19.76 -11.83
C GLN A 66 -0.87 -20.77 -12.40
N VAL A 67 0.42 -20.68 -12.07
CA VAL A 67 1.45 -21.62 -12.54
C VAL A 67 1.14 -23.06 -12.10
N LEU A 68 0.77 -23.25 -10.83
CA LEU A 68 0.44 -24.58 -10.31
C LEU A 68 -0.82 -25.15 -10.96
N THR A 69 -1.82 -24.30 -11.22
CA THR A 69 -3.05 -24.71 -11.91
C THR A 69 -2.78 -25.07 -13.38
N GLN A 70 -1.99 -24.26 -14.10
CA GLN A 70 -1.59 -24.51 -15.49
C GLN A 70 -0.78 -25.80 -15.63
N LYS A 71 0.09 -26.10 -14.66
CA LYS A 71 0.83 -27.37 -14.61
C LYS A 71 -0.01 -28.55 -14.14
N GLY A 72 -1.27 -28.33 -13.77
CA GLY A 72 -2.18 -29.37 -13.27
C GLY A 72 -1.80 -29.94 -11.90
N VAL A 73 -0.97 -29.22 -11.13
CA VAL A 73 -0.51 -29.64 -9.79
C VAL A 73 -1.64 -29.50 -8.76
N ILE A 74 -2.45 -28.44 -8.88
CA ILE A 74 -3.66 -28.20 -8.08
C ILE A 74 -4.80 -27.81 -8.99
N ARG A 75 -6.04 -28.04 -8.55
CA ARG A 75 -7.25 -27.48 -9.16
C ARG A 75 -7.81 -26.39 -8.27
N VAL A 76 -8.48 -25.40 -8.85
CA VAL A 76 -9.15 -24.34 -8.08
C VAL A 76 -10.12 -24.92 -7.05
N THR A 77 -10.82 -26.00 -7.41
CA THR A 77 -11.76 -26.72 -6.54
C THR A 77 -11.12 -27.38 -5.32
N ASP A 78 -9.79 -27.53 -5.31
CA ASP A 78 -9.05 -28.11 -4.18
C ASP A 78 -8.84 -27.10 -3.06
N LEU A 79 -9.07 -25.80 -3.33
CA LEU A 79 -8.91 -24.72 -2.37
C LEU A 79 -10.18 -24.51 -1.52
N PRO A 80 -10.09 -23.92 -0.32
CA PRO A 80 -11.27 -23.57 0.48
C PRO A 80 -12.23 -22.64 -0.29
N ALA A 81 -13.54 -22.75 -0.03
CA ALA A 81 -14.56 -21.96 -0.73
C ALA A 81 -14.29 -20.44 -0.73
N ALA A 82 -13.79 -19.90 0.38
CA ALA A 82 -13.41 -18.50 0.49
C ALA A 82 -12.24 -18.11 -0.45
N ALA A 83 -11.27 -19.02 -0.65
CA ALA A 83 -10.16 -18.81 -1.57
C ALA A 83 -10.63 -18.93 -3.03
N GLN A 84 -11.53 -19.86 -3.34
CA GLN A 84 -12.13 -20.00 -4.67
C GLN A 84 -12.85 -18.70 -5.08
N ALA A 85 -13.72 -18.17 -4.21
CA ALA A 85 -14.44 -16.92 -4.46
C ALA A 85 -13.48 -15.75 -4.73
N LYS A 86 -12.45 -15.57 -3.89
CA LYS A 86 -11.45 -14.52 -4.08
C LYS A 86 -10.67 -14.64 -5.38
N LEU A 87 -10.35 -15.86 -5.82
CA LEU A 87 -9.66 -16.09 -7.08
C LEU A 87 -10.56 -15.74 -8.28
N MET A 88 -11.85 -16.08 -8.21
CA MET A 88 -12.84 -15.72 -9.23
C MET A 88 -12.99 -14.20 -9.34
N ASP A 89 -13.21 -13.51 -8.21
CA ASP A 89 -13.34 -12.04 -8.17
C ASP A 89 -12.11 -11.35 -8.77
N ARG A 90 -10.91 -11.85 -8.43
CA ARG A 90 -9.64 -11.29 -8.92
C ARG A 90 -9.44 -11.55 -10.42
N THR A 91 -9.86 -12.71 -10.91
CA THR A 91 -9.80 -13.03 -12.35
C THR A 91 -10.72 -12.11 -13.13
N GLN A 92 -11.97 -11.94 -12.68
CA GLN A 92 -12.93 -11.01 -13.29
C GLN A 92 -12.43 -9.56 -13.28
N ALA A 93 -11.85 -9.10 -12.17
CA ALA A 93 -11.28 -7.75 -12.09
C ALA A 93 -10.14 -7.55 -13.10
N ARG A 94 -9.30 -8.57 -13.32
CA ARG A 94 -8.24 -8.55 -14.33
C ARG A 94 -8.79 -8.58 -15.75
N GLU A 95 -9.79 -9.40 -16.03
CA GLU A 95 -10.43 -9.43 -17.35
C GLU A 95 -11.11 -8.11 -17.68
N ALA A 96 -11.77 -7.47 -16.70
CA ALA A 96 -12.36 -6.14 -16.88
C ALA A 96 -11.29 -5.08 -17.20
N LEU A 97 -10.17 -5.08 -16.49
CA LEU A 97 -9.07 -4.13 -16.73
C LEU A 97 -8.28 -4.45 -18.01
N GLY A 98 -8.05 -5.72 -18.33
CA GLY A 98 -7.38 -6.17 -19.55
C GLY A 98 -8.22 -5.96 -20.80
N GLY A 99 -9.53 -6.17 -20.70
CA GLY A 99 -10.50 -5.83 -21.75
C GLY A 99 -10.61 -4.32 -21.99
N LEU A 100 -10.51 -3.51 -20.93
CA LEU A 100 -10.37 -2.05 -21.06
C LEU A 100 -9.06 -1.64 -21.75
N SER A 101 -7.94 -2.30 -21.44
CA SER A 101 -6.67 -2.05 -22.17
C SER A 101 -6.75 -2.44 -23.64
N GLN A 102 -7.41 -3.55 -23.97
CA GLN A 102 -7.60 -3.99 -25.36
C GLN A 102 -8.45 -2.99 -26.17
N LEU A 103 -9.51 -2.44 -25.55
CA LEU A 103 -10.38 -1.43 -26.17
C LEU A 103 -9.68 -0.08 -26.40
N ILE A 104 -8.63 0.24 -25.63
CA ILE A 104 -7.82 1.45 -25.80
C ILE A 104 -6.80 1.26 -26.93
N ASP A 105 -6.20 0.08 -27.07
CA ASP A 105 -5.26 -0.24 -28.16
C ASP A 105 -5.96 -0.34 -29.53
N GLU A 106 -7.25 -0.67 -29.57
CA GLU A 106 -8.02 -0.75 -30.83
C GLU A 106 -8.30 0.64 -31.47
N ASP A 107 -8.18 1.74 -30.72
CA ASP A 107 -8.42 3.10 -31.21
C ASP A 107 -7.15 3.79 -31.79
N GLU A 108 -5.95 3.21 -31.59
CA GLU A 108 -4.68 3.70 -32.17
C GLU A 108 -4.23 2.95 -33.43
N GLY A 109 -4.96 1.90 -33.86
CA GLY A 109 -4.63 1.06 -35.01
C GLY A 109 -5.23 1.48 -36.35
N GLY A 110 -5.78 2.69 -36.45
CA GLY A 110 -6.61 3.12 -37.58
C GLY A 110 -6.13 4.36 -38.31
N LEU A 111 -4.91 4.36 -38.86
CA LEU A 111 -4.56 5.19 -40.03
C LEU A 111 -3.45 4.51 -40.84
N ILE A 112 -3.79 4.26 -42.10
CA ILE A 112 -2.98 3.69 -43.19
C ILE A 112 -1.81 4.60 -43.51
#